data_AF-A0A9E3M4K4-F1
#
_entry.id   AF-A0A9E3M4K4-F1
#
_cell.length_a   1.000
_cell.length_b   1.000
_cell.length_c   1.000
_cell.angle_alpha   90.00
_cell.angle_beta   90.00
_cell.angle_gamma   90.00
#
_symmetry.space_group_name_H-M   'P 1'
#
loop_
_entity.id
_entity.type
_entity.pdbx_description
1 polymer ?
#
loop_
_entity_poly.entity_id
_entity_poly.type
_entity_poly.pdbx_seq_one_letter_code
_entity_poly.pdbx_strand_id
1 'polypeptide(L)'
;MSGKQSAELDELLSRQLACLKKYGELVERQRTLIERQDYEGLLAVLAKKEKVIARMGDPARLKELAVEKSSAGQKQREQTGRLFEELIAKLDFFAAAESESMEKASGLKAELAANIFALRKGKRMLRKYSHAPMAGKARFKDIKG
;
A
#
# COMPACT_ATOMS: atom_id res chain seq x y z
N MET A 1 35.90 -1.20 24.41
CA MET A 1 34.44 -0.95 24.42
C MET A 1 33.82 -0.92 23.01
N SER A 2 34.56 -0.52 21.97
CA SER A 2 34.08 -0.34 20.58
C SER A 2 33.51 -1.58 19.83
N GLY A 3 33.92 -2.82 20.16
CA GLY A 3 33.53 -4.01 19.39
C GLY A 3 32.07 -4.49 19.60
N LYS A 4 31.50 -4.34 20.81
CA LYS A 4 30.13 -4.80 21.12
C LYS A 4 29.06 -3.91 20.46
N GLN A 5 29.29 -2.61 20.44
CA GLN A 5 28.37 -1.62 19.84
C GLN A 5 28.36 -1.71 18.31
N SER A 6 29.48 -2.11 17.70
CA SER A 6 29.56 -2.34 16.26
C SER A 6 28.65 -3.49 15.81
N ALA A 7 28.64 -4.59 16.57
CA ALA A 7 27.78 -5.75 16.32
C ALA A 7 26.29 -5.42 16.53
N GLU A 8 25.96 -4.57 17.51
CA GLU A 8 24.59 -4.13 17.78
C GLU A 8 23.98 -3.35 16.61
N LEU A 9 24.75 -2.45 15.99
CA LEU A 9 24.28 -1.71 14.81
C LEU A 9 24.06 -2.61 13.59
N ASP A 10 24.99 -3.53 13.33
CA ASP A 10 24.87 -4.44 12.17
C ASP A 10 23.68 -5.41 12.36
N GLU A 11 23.43 -5.85 13.60
CA GLU A 11 22.25 -6.66 13.94
C GLU A 11 20.95 -5.86 13.74
N LEU A 12 20.92 -4.60 14.16
CA LEU A 12 19.76 -3.72 14.01
C LEU A 12 19.45 -3.45 12.52
N LEU A 13 20.47 -3.15 11.72
CA LEU A 13 20.36 -2.99 10.26
C LEU A 13 19.85 -4.27 9.59
N SER A 14 20.38 -5.43 9.99
CA SER A 14 19.96 -6.73 9.45
C SER A 14 18.49 -7.04 9.79
N ARG A 15 18.05 -6.72 11.01
CA ARG A 15 16.65 -6.86 11.42
C ARG A 15 15.73 -5.94 10.62
N GLN A 16 16.15 -4.71 10.35
CA GLN A 16 15.38 -3.77 9.55
C GLN A 16 15.29 -4.18 8.09
N LEU A 17 16.38 -4.67 7.50
CA LEU A 17 16.37 -5.26 6.16
C LEU A 17 15.41 -6.45 6.08
N ALA A 18 15.35 -7.30 7.11
CA ALA A 18 14.39 -8.40 7.17
C ALA A 18 12.93 -7.91 7.28
N CYS A 19 12.69 -6.85 8.05
CA CYS A 19 11.37 -6.21 8.13
C CYS A 19 10.97 -5.60 6.79
N LEU A 20 11.88 -4.92 6.10
CA LEU A 20 11.62 -4.35 4.78
C LEU A 20 11.37 -5.41 3.72
N LYS A 21 12.08 -6.54 3.74
CA LYS A 21 11.76 -7.67 2.85
C LYS A 21 10.32 -8.14 3.03
N LYS A 22 9.89 -8.34 4.28
CA LYS A 22 8.49 -8.69 4.60
C LYS A 22 7.51 -7.60 4.20
N TYR A 23 7.88 -6.35 4.37
CA TYR A 23 7.06 -5.22 3.93
C TYR A 23 6.87 -5.26 2.41
N GLY A 24 7.95 -5.46 1.65
CA GLY A 24 7.93 -5.60 0.19
C GLY A 24 7.01 -6.72 -0.29
N GLU A 25 7.07 -7.90 0.33
CA GLU A 25 6.15 -9.01 0.02
C GLU A 25 4.67 -8.60 0.20
N LEU A 26 4.38 -7.77 1.21
CA LEU A 26 3.03 -7.26 1.44
C LEU A 26 2.62 -6.19 0.43
N VAL A 27 3.56 -5.35 -0.06
CA VAL A 27 3.31 -4.38 -1.14
C VAL A 27 2.94 -5.10 -2.43
N GLU A 28 3.70 -6.13 -2.81
CA GLU A 28 3.40 -6.93 -4.00
C GLU A 28 2.05 -7.64 -3.88
N ARG A 29 1.75 -8.21 -2.70
CA ARG A 29 0.46 -8.83 -2.44
C ARG A 29 -0.70 -7.85 -2.51
N GLN A 30 -0.51 -6.63 -2.01
CA GLN A 30 -1.48 -5.54 -2.12
C GLN A 30 -1.77 -5.20 -3.58
N ARG A 31 -0.74 -5.07 -4.43
CA ARG A 31 -0.92 -4.84 -5.88
C ARG A 31 -1.80 -5.90 -6.52
N THR A 32 -1.49 -7.18 -6.28
CA THR A 32 -2.29 -8.30 -6.82
C THR A 32 -3.74 -8.28 -6.33
N LEU A 33 -3.99 -7.92 -5.07
CA LEU A 33 -5.34 -7.85 -4.52
C LEU A 33 -6.15 -6.68 -5.09
N ILE A 34 -5.51 -5.55 -5.34
CA ILE A 34 -6.13 -4.40 -6.00
C ILE A 34 -6.53 -4.75 -7.43
N GLU A 35 -5.66 -5.42 -8.19
CA GLU A 35 -5.96 -5.89 -9.55
C GLU A 35 -7.14 -6.87 -9.58
N ARG A 36 -7.25 -7.72 -8.56
CA ARG A 36 -8.35 -8.67 -8.40
C ARG A 36 -9.62 -8.07 -7.80
N GLN A 37 -9.59 -6.80 -7.38
CA GLN A 37 -10.66 -6.14 -6.63
C GLN A 37 -11.09 -6.90 -5.36
N ASP A 38 -10.15 -7.65 -4.74
CA ASP A 38 -10.37 -8.37 -3.50
C ASP A 38 -10.11 -7.46 -2.29
N TYR A 39 -11.14 -6.72 -1.90
CA TYR A 39 -11.05 -5.71 -0.84
C TYR A 39 -10.98 -6.31 0.57
N GLU A 40 -11.54 -7.50 0.80
CA GLU A 40 -11.45 -8.18 2.10
C GLU A 40 -10.01 -8.64 2.34
N GLY A 41 -9.40 -9.26 1.34
CA GLY A 41 -7.98 -9.62 1.38
C GLY A 41 -7.07 -8.40 1.55
N LEU A 42 -7.41 -7.27 0.91
CA LEU A 42 -6.64 -6.04 0.99
C LEU A 42 -6.57 -5.47 2.41
N LEU A 43 -7.70 -5.43 3.14
CA LEU A 43 -7.75 -4.95 4.53
C LEU A 43 -6.84 -5.78 5.44
N ALA A 44 -6.82 -7.10 5.27
CA ALA A 44 -5.95 -7.98 6.04
C ALA A 44 -4.46 -7.74 5.76
N VAL A 45 -4.10 -7.38 4.52
CA VAL A 45 -2.72 -7.03 4.15
C VAL A 45 -2.32 -5.68 4.75
N LEU A 46 -3.18 -4.66 4.69
CA LEU A 46 -2.90 -3.35 5.28
C LEU A 46 -2.64 -3.44 6.80
N ALA A 47 -3.47 -4.19 7.53
CA ALA A 47 -3.27 -4.41 8.96
C ALA A 47 -1.94 -5.15 9.28
N LYS A 48 -1.48 -6.04 8.39
CA LYS A 48 -0.16 -6.68 8.53
C LYS A 48 0.99 -5.71 8.26
N LYS A 49 0.83 -4.79 7.30
CA LYS A 49 1.83 -3.77 6.98
C LYS A 49 2.07 -2.82 8.15
N GLU A 50 1.01 -2.34 8.80
CA GLU A 50 1.13 -1.51 10.01
C GLU A 50 1.94 -2.20 11.12
N LYS A 51 1.71 -3.50 11.34
CA LYS A 51 2.47 -4.30 12.31
C LYS A 51 3.95 -4.43 11.93
N VAL A 52 4.28 -4.50 10.64
CA VAL A 52 5.66 -4.57 10.17
C VAL A 52 6.35 -3.21 10.33
N ILE A 53 5.68 -2.11 9.97
CA ILE A 53 6.20 -0.75 10.16
C ILE A 53 6.47 -0.48 11.65
N ALA A 54 5.54 -0.82 12.53
CA ALA A 54 5.73 -0.65 13.97
C ALA A 54 6.95 -1.42 14.53
N ARG A 55 7.38 -2.49 13.85
CA ARG A 55 8.57 -3.29 14.21
C ARG A 55 9.86 -2.79 13.59
N MET A 56 9.82 -1.87 12.62
CA MET A 56 11.02 -1.32 11.98
C MET A 56 11.88 -0.45 12.92
N GLY A 57 11.40 -0.18 14.13
CA GLY A 57 12.17 0.53 15.16
C GLY A 57 12.31 2.02 14.87
N ASP A 58 13.02 2.72 15.77
CA ASP A 58 13.13 4.18 15.73
C ASP A 58 14.27 4.64 14.80
N PRO A 59 13.98 5.39 13.72
CA PRO A 59 15.01 5.93 12.84
C PRO A 59 15.99 6.88 13.55
N ALA A 60 15.61 7.48 14.68
CA ALA A 60 16.51 8.32 15.48
C ALA A 60 17.66 7.50 16.09
N ARG A 61 17.36 6.33 16.67
CA ARG A 61 18.34 5.44 17.29
C ARG A 61 19.32 4.84 16.28
N LEU A 62 18.85 4.57 15.07
CA LEU A 62 19.69 4.20 13.93
C LEU A 62 20.73 5.27 13.60
N LYS A 63 20.28 6.53 13.56
CA LYS A 63 21.12 7.68 13.21
C LYS A 63 22.16 7.95 14.30
N GLU A 64 21.78 7.86 15.56
CA GLU A 64 22.70 7.96 16.70
C GLU A 64 23.82 6.92 16.61
N LEU A 65 23.45 5.63 16.48
CA LEU A 65 24.43 4.54 16.34
C LEU A 65 25.31 4.69 15.09
N ALA A 66 24.79 5.23 13.99
CA ALA A 66 25.56 5.51 12.78
C ALA A 66 26.59 6.63 12.97
N VAL A 67 26.21 7.73 13.63
CA VAL A 67 27.10 8.85 13.94
C VAL A 67 28.21 8.42 14.89
N GLU A 68 27.91 7.59 15.89
CA GLU A 68 28.91 7.05 16.83
C GLU A 68 29.89 6.07 16.16
N LYS A 69 29.45 5.34 15.12
CA LYS A 69 30.29 4.41 14.35
C LYS A 69 31.30 5.09 13.42
N SER A 70 31.30 6.42 13.33
CA SER A 70 32.27 7.21 12.55
C SER A 70 33.74 6.96 12.92
N SER A 71 34.02 6.21 14.00
CA SER A 71 35.36 5.86 14.49
C SER A 71 35.78 4.39 14.26
N ALA A 72 34.97 3.56 13.60
CA ALA A 72 35.26 2.13 13.39
C ALA A 72 36.37 1.84 12.34
N GLY A 73 36.98 0.66 12.40
CA GLY A 73 37.99 0.21 11.43
C GLY A 73 37.44 0.05 10.00
N GLN A 74 38.32 0.13 9.00
CA GLN A 74 37.96 0.29 7.57
C GLN A 74 37.04 -0.82 7.03
N LYS A 75 37.33 -2.10 7.31
CA LYS A 75 36.49 -3.24 6.87
C LYS A 75 35.07 -3.21 7.45
N GLN A 76 34.93 -2.75 8.69
CA GLN A 76 33.65 -2.72 9.39
C GLN A 76 32.78 -1.55 8.89
N ARG A 77 33.40 -0.42 8.54
CA ARG A 77 32.73 0.69 7.86
C ARG A 77 32.20 0.27 6.48
N GLU A 78 32.98 -0.47 5.70
CA GLU A 78 32.54 -0.97 4.38
C GLU A 78 31.32 -1.89 4.47
N GLN A 79 31.31 -2.84 5.41
CA GLN A 79 30.17 -3.74 5.61
C GLN A 79 28.93 -2.98 6.08
N THR A 80 29.08 -2.09 7.06
CA THR A 80 27.98 -1.27 7.58
C THR A 80 27.41 -0.37 6.47
N GLY A 81 28.28 0.24 5.67
CA GLY A 81 27.91 1.10 4.54
C GLY A 81 27.08 0.36 3.49
N ARG A 82 27.48 -0.86 3.11
CA ARG A 82 26.71 -1.70 2.19
C ARG A 82 25.31 -2.01 2.71
N LEU A 83 25.17 -2.30 4.01
CA LEU A 83 23.87 -2.57 4.63
C LEU A 83 22.97 -1.33 4.61
N PHE A 84 23.53 -0.14 4.82
CA PHE A 84 22.80 1.13 4.72
C PHE A 84 22.35 1.43 3.29
N GLU A 85 23.23 1.28 2.31
CA GLU A 85 22.88 1.46 0.90
C GLU A 85 21.76 0.51 0.47
N GLU A 86 21.84 -0.77 0.86
CA GLU A 86 20.78 -1.74 0.60
C GLU A 86 19.45 -1.35 1.27
N LEU A 87 19.51 -0.83 2.50
CA LEU A 87 18.35 -0.39 3.26
C LEU A 87 17.64 0.77 2.55
N ILE A 88 18.39 1.79 2.13
CA ILE A 88 17.88 2.97 1.42
C ILE A 88 17.28 2.56 0.08
N ALA A 89 18.02 1.78 -0.73
CA ALA A 89 17.53 1.34 -2.03
C ALA A 89 16.20 0.57 -1.94
N LYS A 90 16.05 -0.28 -0.92
CA LYS A 90 14.79 -1.01 -0.68
C LYS A 90 13.66 -0.11 -0.20
N LEU A 91 13.96 0.87 0.66
CA LEU A 91 12.97 1.85 1.11
C LEU A 91 12.43 2.64 -0.07
N ASP A 92 13.31 3.17 -0.92
CA ASP A 92 12.92 3.95 -2.09
C ASP A 92 12.09 3.10 -3.08
N PHE A 93 12.53 1.87 -3.34
CA PHE A 93 11.81 0.93 -4.20
C PHE A 93 10.40 0.63 -3.68
N PHE A 94 10.27 0.29 -2.39
CA PHE A 94 8.95 -0.03 -1.81
C PHE A 94 8.06 1.19 -1.66
N ALA A 95 8.62 2.38 -1.41
CA ALA A 95 7.86 3.63 -1.37
C ALA A 95 7.27 3.97 -2.74
N ALA A 96 8.06 3.83 -3.81
CA ALA A 96 7.59 4.02 -5.18
C ALA A 96 6.49 2.99 -5.53
N ALA A 97 6.73 1.71 -5.19
CA ALA A 97 5.78 0.64 -5.47
C ALA A 97 4.43 0.82 -4.74
N GLU A 98 4.48 1.34 -3.51
CA GLU A 98 3.32 1.69 -2.70
C GLU A 98 2.54 2.85 -3.31
N SER A 99 3.23 3.91 -3.74
CA SER A 99 2.59 5.08 -4.33
C SER A 99 1.79 4.69 -5.58
N GLU A 100 2.38 3.92 -6.48
CA GLU A 100 1.69 3.43 -7.70
C GLU A 100 0.47 2.57 -7.35
N SER A 101 0.59 1.73 -6.32
CA SER A 101 -0.52 0.90 -5.85
C SER A 101 -1.68 1.74 -5.30
N MET A 102 -1.37 2.81 -4.57
CA MET A 102 -2.37 3.70 -3.99
C MET A 102 -3.07 4.56 -5.05
N GLU A 103 -2.33 5.01 -6.07
CA GLU A 103 -2.91 5.69 -7.23
C GLU A 103 -3.93 4.79 -7.94
N LYS A 104 -3.58 3.54 -8.24
CA LYS A 104 -4.50 2.56 -8.82
C LYS A 104 -5.76 2.37 -7.96
N ALA A 105 -5.59 2.19 -6.65
CA ALA A 105 -6.72 2.05 -5.72
C ALA A 105 -7.64 3.29 -5.72
N SER A 106 -7.06 4.48 -5.81
CA SER A 106 -7.82 5.75 -5.88
C SER A 106 -8.65 5.85 -7.17
N GLY A 107 -8.10 5.40 -8.30
CA GLY A 107 -8.81 5.35 -9.58
C GLY A 107 -10.03 4.43 -9.52
N LEU A 108 -9.86 3.22 -8.98
CA LEU A 108 -10.96 2.27 -8.78
C LEU A 108 -12.06 2.84 -7.87
N LYS A 109 -11.68 3.55 -6.80
CA LYS A 109 -12.63 4.22 -5.91
C LYS A 109 -13.45 5.29 -6.64
N ALA A 110 -12.81 6.08 -7.50
CA ALA A 110 -13.49 7.10 -8.30
C ALA A 110 -14.48 6.47 -9.29
N GLU A 111 -14.10 5.38 -9.95
CA GLU A 111 -14.96 4.64 -10.88
C GLU A 111 -16.19 4.05 -10.17
N LEU A 112 -15.99 3.39 -9.03
CA LEU A 112 -17.09 2.87 -8.21
C LEU A 112 -18.05 3.97 -7.77
N ALA A 113 -17.53 5.14 -7.38
CA ALA A 113 -18.36 6.29 -7.01
C ALA A 113 -19.21 6.79 -8.18
N ALA A 114 -18.63 6.86 -9.39
CA ALA A 114 -19.36 7.22 -10.61
C ALA A 114 -20.47 6.20 -10.93
N ASN A 115 -20.17 4.90 -10.81
CA ASN A 115 -21.14 3.83 -11.03
C ASN A 115 -22.29 3.88 -10.01
N ILE A 116 -22.01 4.11 -8.73
CA ILE A 116 -23.03 4.29 -7.68
C ILE A 116 -23.91 5.50 -8.00
N PHE A 117 -23.32 6.61 -8.44
CA PHE A 117 -24.07 7.79 -8.84
C PHE A 117 -25.00 7.51 -10.03
N ALA A 118 -24.50 6.82 -11.07
CA ALA A 118 -25.29 6.41 -12.23
C ALA A 118 -26.46 5.49 -11.83
N LEU A 119 -26.21 4.51 -10.95
CA LEU A 119 -27.26 3.62 -10.41
C LEU A 119 -28.32 4.39 -9.63
N ARG A 120 -27.93 5.37 -8.81
CA ARG A 120 -28.87 6.24 -8.08
C ARG A 120 -29.73 7.07 -9.03
N LYS A 121 -29.13 7.61 -10.09
CA LYS A 121 -29.84 8.36 -11.14
C LYS A 121 -30.82 7.45 -11.89
N GLY A 122 -30.38 6.26 -12.31
CA GLY A 122 -31.23 5.25 -12.96
C GLY A 122 -32.41 4.83 -12.09
N LYS A 123 -32.16 4.50 -10.81
CA LYS A 123 -33.21 4.18 -9.83
C LYS A 123 -34.22 5.32 -9.68
N ARG A 124 -33.76 6.57 -9.64
CA ARG A 124 -34.65 7.76 -9.57
C ARG A 124 -35.51 7.89 -10.83
N MET A 125 -34.95 7.66 -12.01
CA MET A 125 -35.69 7.68 -13.28
C MET A 125 -36.76 6.60 -13.29
N LEU A 126 -36.41 5.34 -12.98
CA LEU A 126 -37.36 4.23 -12.93
C LEU A 126 -38.52 4.49 -11.96
N ARG A 127 -38.25 5.08 -10.79
CA ARG A 127 -39.31 5.50 -9.84
C ARG A 127 -40.27 6.53 -10.44
N LYS A 128 -39.77 7.47 -11.26
CA LYS A 128 -40.65 8.44 -11.95
C LYS A 128 -41.53 7.77 -12.99
N TYR A 129 -41.02 6.77 -13.71
CA TYR A 129 -41.82 5.99 -14.66
C TYR A 129 -42.81 5.05 -13.98
N SER A 130 -42.49 4.48 -12.81
CA SER A 130 -43.39 3.61 -12.06
C SER A 130 -44.53 4.35 -11.34
N HIS A 131 -44.35 5.65 -11.07
CA HIS A 131 -45.34 6.51 -10.41
C HIS A 131 -45.95 7.56 -11.34
N ALA A 132 -45.59 7.57 -12.63
CA ALA A 132 -46.34 8.31 -13.61
C ALA A 132 -47.77 7.72 -13.62
N PRO A 133 -48.84 8.53 -13.45
CA PRO A 133 -50.18 8.01 -13.70
C PRO A 133 -50.16 7.40 -15.09
N MET A 134 -50.80 6.24 -15.25
CA MET A 134 -51.05 5.59 -16.54
C MET A 134 -52.00 6.45 -17.40
N ALA A 135 -51.73 7.75 -17.51
CA ALA A 135 -52.43 8.71 -18.34
C ALA A 135 -51.75 8.69 -19.71
N GLY A 136 -52.04 7.63 -20.46
CA GLY A 136 -51.74 7.52 -21.87
C GLY A 136 -50.31 7.12 -22.21
N LYS A 137 -50.11 5.86 -22.58
CA LYS A 137 -49.64 5.49 -23.93
C LYS A 137 -49.54 3.96 -24.07
N ALA A 138 -49.97 3.53 -25.24
CA ALA A 138 -49.62 2.31 -25.98
C ALA A 138 -48.94 1.20 -25.17
N ARG A 139 -49.62 0.07 -25.07
CA ARG A 139 -48.98 -1.16 -24.57
C ARG A 139 -47.91 -1.55 -25.60
N PHE A 140 -46.85 -2.19 -25.15
CA PHE A 140 -45.77 -2.77 -25.97
C PHE A 140 -46.25 -3.66 -27.16
N LYS A 141 -47.55 -3.95 -27.27
CA LYS A 141 -48.20 -4.60 -28.42
C LYS A 141 -48.41 -3.68 -29.63
N ASP A 142 -48.24 -2.37 -29.48
CA ASP A 142 -48.45 -1.39 -30.57
C ASP A 142 -47.17 -1.08 -31.36
N ILE A 143 -46.03 -1.68 -30.97
CA ILE A 143 -44.82 -1.70 -31.80
C ILE A 143 -44.93 -2.93 -32.71
N LYS A 144 -45.70 -2.78 -33.80
CA LYS A 144 -45.62 -3.67 -34.97
C LYS A 144 -44.97 -2.89 -36.11
N GLY A 145 -43.98 -3.51 -36.75
CA GLY A 145 -43.40 -3.06 -38.02
C GLY A 145 -42.14 -2.25 -37.85
#